data_AF-A0AAJ2TIR1-F1
#
_entry.id   AF-A0AAJ2TIR1-F1
#
_cell.length_a   1.000
_cell.length_b   1.000
_cell.length_c   1.000
_cell.angle_alpha   90.00
_cell.angle_beta   90.00
_cell.angle_gamma   90.00
#
_symmetry.space_group_name_H-M   'P 1'
#
loop_
_entity.id
_entity.type
_entity.pdbx_description
1 polymer ?
#
loop_
_entity_poly.entity_id
_entity_poly.type
_entity_poly.pdbx_seq_one_letter_code
_entity_poly.pdbx_strand_id
1 'polypeptide(L)'
;MHEIWIIGTNPPCPRCGLLTHLIETIVSAENKAATVRHLAYTDPKASDFAHTQGLIPGTAKNVARLLDLPIDPVLLNQCYDRRDDPENLPYEPYNQFGWTYALDQYLQPYEQAAKGVGILMTPVLIINGQLKHAGSVPPLTDLTRWLNAL
;
A
#
# COMPACT_ATOMS: atom_id res chain seq x y z
N MET A 1 21.44 3.05 -9.66
CA MET A 1 20.31 2.11 -9.67
C MET A 1 19.37 2.54 -8.57
N HIS A 2 18.11 2.79 -8.89
CA HIS A 2 17.11 3.23 -7.92
C HIS A 2 16.60 2.05 -7.11
N GLU A 3 16.14 2.33 -5.89
CA GLU A 3 15.59 1.33 -5.00
C GLU A 3 14.14 1.70 -4.65
N ILE A 4 13.23 0.74 -4.82
CA ILE A 4 11.82 0.89 -4.51
C ILE A 4 11.41 -0.20 -3.54
N TRP A 5 10.91 0.18 -2.37
CA TRP A 5 10.37 -0.75 -1.39
C TRP A 5 8.86 -0.60 -1.29
N ILE A 6 8.18 -1.75 -1.25
CA ILE A 6 6.77 -1.86 -0.87
C ILE A 6 6.74 -2.61 0.45
N ILE A 7 6.38 -1.93 1.55
CA ILE A 7 6.16 -2.60 2.84
C ILE A 7 4.71 -3.05 2.90
N GLY A 8 4.48 -4.35 3.10
CA GLY A 8 3.15 -4.95 3.09
C GLY A 8 3.04 -6.18 3.99
N THR A 9 1.89 -6.86 3.93
CA THR A 9 1.73 -8.17 4.59
C THR A 9 2.39 -9.28 3.77
N ASN A 10 2.75 -10.38 4.42
CA ASN A 10 3.20 -11.60 3.74
C ASN A 10 2.38 -12.81 4.22
N PRO A 11 1.58 -13.48 3.37
CA PRO A 11 1.34 -13.16 1.95
C PRO A 11 0.70 -11.77 1.72
N PRO A 12 0.84 -11.19 0.51
CA PRO A 12 0.33 -9.85 0.24
C PRO A 12 -1.20 -9.82 0.30
N CYS A 13 -1.74 -8.84 1.02
CA CYS A 13 -3.16 -8.51 0.94
C CYS A 13 -3.48 -7.82 -0.39
N PRO A 14 -4.77 -7.67 -0.77
CA PRO A 14 -5.15 -7.10 -2.06
C PRO A 14 -4.47 -5.78 -2.41
N ARG A 15 -4.40 -4.85 -1.45
CA ARG A 15 -3.73 -3.53 -1.62
C ARG A 15 -2.22 -3.65 -1.81
N CYS A 16 -1.55 -4.50 -1.01
CA CYS A 16 -0.10 -4.67 -1.10
C CYS A 16 0.32 -5.40 -2.38
N GLY A 17 -0.46 -6.40 -2.77
CA GLY A 17 -0.24 -7.17 -4.00
C GLY A 17 -0.40 -6.29 -5.23
N LEU A 18 -1.52 -5.56 -5.33
CA LEU A 18 -1.76 -4.64 -6.44
C LEU A 18 -0.62 -3.62 -6.55
N LEU A 19 -0.25 -2.94 -5.47
CA LEU A 19 0.80 -1.93 -5.51
C LEU A 19 2.15 -2.50 -5.95
N THR A 20 2.52 -3.68 -5.44
CA THR A 20 3.78 -4.35 -5.81
C THR A 20 3.79 -4.65 -7.31
N HIS A 21 2.76 -5.35 -7.80
CA HIS A 21 2.70 -5.77 -9.19
C HIS A 21 2.59 -4.59 -10.16
N LEU A 22 1.85 -3.56 -9.78
CA LEU A 22 1.70 -2.35 -10.58
C LEU A 22 3.04 -1.62 -10.76
N ILE A 23 3.81 -1.45 -9.68
CA ILE A 23 5.15 -0.84 -9.75
C ILE A 23 6.11 -1.70 -10.58
N GLU A 24 6.12 -3.02 -10.35
CA GLU A 24 6.95 -3.95 -11.13
C GLU A 24 6.66 -3.84 -12.63
N THR A 25 5.36 -3.77 -12.99
CA THR A 25 4.91 -3.67 -14.38
C THR A 25 5.38 -2.37 -15.02
N ILE A 26 5.19 -1.23 -14.33
CA ILE A 26 5.61 0.08 -14.85
C ILE A 26 7.14 0.16 -15.00
N VAL A 27 7.88 -0.27 -13.97
CA VAL A 27 9.36 -0.27 -13.99
C VAL A 27 9.89 -1.13 -15.13
N SER A 28 9.29 -2.32 -15.35
CA SER A 28 9.68 -3.22 -16.44
C SER A 28 9.30 -2.65 -17.81
N ALA A 29 8.08 -2.14 -17.98
CA ALA A 29 7.60 -1.63 -19.27
C ALA A 29 8.40 -0.41 -19.75
N GLU A 30 8.83 0.43 -18.81
CA GLU A 30 9.61 1.64 -19.11
C GLU A 30 11.14 1.42 -19.07
N ASN A 31 11.61 0.17 -18.90
CA ASN A 31 13.03 -0.18 -18.79
C ASN A 31 13.79 0.67 -17.76
N LYS A 32 13.17 0.99 -16.62
CA LYS A 32 13.81 1.85 -15.61
C LYS A 32 14.90 1.07 -14.87
N ALA A 33 16.02 1.74 -14.60
CA ALA A 33 17.13 1.18 -13.82
C ALA A 33 16.83 1.15 -12.32
N ALA A 34 15.77 0.45 -11.91
CA ALA A 34 15.27 0.37 -10.54
C ALA A 34 15.10 -1.09 -10.08
N THR A 35 15.37 -1.35 -8.80
CA THR A 35 15.07 -2.63 -8.15
C THR A 35 13.84 -2.46 -7.28
N VAL A 36 12.81 -3.29 -7.51
CA VAL A 36 11.57 -3.32 -6.72
C VAL A 36 11.67 -4.45 -5.70
N ARG A 37 11.32 -4.18 -4.43
CA ARG A 37 11.32 -5.18 -3.35
C ARG A 37 10.03 -5.09 -2.56
N HIS A 38 9.37 -6.22 -2.37
CA HIS A 38 8.33 -6.37 -1.36
C HIS A 38 8.97 -6.78 -0.03
N LEU A 39 8.72 -6.01 1.03
CA LEU A 39 9.16 -6.29 2.39
C LEU A 39 7.93 -6.58 3.26
N ALA A 40 7.98 -7.64 4.06
CA ALA A 40 6.98 -7.84 5.10
C ALA A 40 7.04 -6.67 6.10
N TYR A 41 5.91 -6.22 6.65
CA TYR A 41 5.89 -5.18 7.67
C TYR A 41 6.59 -5.61 8.97
N THR A 42 6.84 -6.90 9.13
CA THR A 42 7.63 -7.50 10.22
C THR A 42 9.12 -7.62 9.88
N ASP A 43 9.54 -7.25 8.67
CA ASP A 43 10.95 -7.29 8.27
C ASP A 43 11.74 -6.24 9.08
N PRO A 44 12.96 -6.58 9.57
CA PRO A 44 13.79 -5.62 10.29
C PRO A 44 14.00 -4.29 9.54
N LYS A 45 14.18 -4.32 8.21
CA LYS A 45 14.33 -3.09 7.42
C LYS A 45 13.07 -2.23 7.39
N ALA A 46 11.89 -2.87 7.39
CA ALA A 46 10.62 -2.16 7.49
C ALA A 46 10.48 -1.48 8.86
N SER A 47 10.90 -2.16 9.92
CA SER A 47 10.93 -1.60 11.28
C SER A 47 11.92 -0.46 11.41
N ASP A 48 13.15 -0.62 10.91
CA ASP A 48 14.19 0.40 10.95
C ASP A 48 13.72 1.66 10.24
N PHE A 49 13.14 1.52 9.03
CA PHE A 49 12.58 2.64 8.29
C PHE A 49 11.44 3.34 9.03
N ALA A 50 10.48 2.58 9.59
CA ALA A 50 9.38 3.18 10.34
C ALA A 50 9.90 3.98 11.56
N HIS A 51 10.92 3.46 12.26
CA HIS A 51 11.54 4.15 13.38
C HIS A 51 12.20 5.46 12.98
N THR A 52 12.78 5.58 11.78
CA THR A 52 13.29 6.89 11.31
C THR A 52 12.19 7.92 11.11
N GLN A 53 10.92 7.48 11.01
CA GLN A 53 9.74 8.35 10.93
C GLN A 53 9.07 8.55 12.30
N GLY A 54 9.62 7.98 13.39
CA GLY A 54 8.99 7.98 14.71
C GLY A 54 7.74 7.09 14.80
N LEU A 55 7.62 6.08 13.93
CA LEU A 55 6.48 5.18 13.83
C LEU A 55 6.91 3.72 13.98
N ILE A 56 5.96 2.82 14.16
CA ILE A 56 6.17 1.36 14.00
C ILE A 56 5.42 0.85 12.77
N PRO A 57 5.93 -0.17 12.05
CA PRO A 57 5.24 -0.70 10.89
C PRO A 57 3.97 -1.45 11.34
N GLY A 58 2.88 -1.33 10.57
CA GLY A 58 1.64 -2.01 10.93
C GLY A 58 0.58 -2.01 9.84
N THR A 59 -0.55 -2.63 10.14
CA THR A 59 -1.69 -2.81 9.24
C THR A 59 -2.90 -2.02 9.74
N ALA A 60 -3.95 -1.94 8.92
CA ALA A 60 -5.23 -1.36 9.36
C ALA A 60 -5.80 -2.05 10.61
N LYS A 61 -5.57 -3.37 10.79
CA LYS A 61 -5.97 -4.10 12.01
C LYS A 61 -5.21 -3.61 13.25
N ASN A 62 -3.93 -3.22 13.10
CA ASN A 62 -3.16 -2.68 14.22
C ASN A 62 -3.71 -1.31 14.64
N VAL A 63 -4.04 -0.45 13.66
CA VAL A 63 -4.66 0.85 13.90
C VAL A 63 -6.04 0.70 14.55
N ALA A 64 -6.91 -0.15 13.98
CA ALA A 64 -8.23 -0.47 14.49
C ALA A 64 -8.22 -0.82 15.99
N ARG A 65 -7.30 -1.71 16.39
CA ARG A 65 -7.13 -2.14 17.78
C ARG A 65 -6.68 -1.00 18.70
N LEU A 66 -5.83 -0.08 18.23
CA LEU A 66 -5.38 1.06 19.04
C LEU A 66 -6.47 2.13 19.21
N LEU A 67 -7.42 2.19 18.27
CA LEU A 67 -8.54 3.13 18.28
C LEU A 67 -9.81 2.57 18.93
N ASP A 68 -9.82 1.29 19.31
CA ASP A 68 -11.04 0.55 19.68
C ASP A 68 -12.15 0.67 18.62
N LEU A 69 -11.75 0.71 17.34
CA LEU A 69 -12.63 0.82 16.19
C LEU A 69 -12.51 -0.48 15.37
N PRO A 70 -13.36 -1.50 15.60
CA PRO A 70 -13.20 -2.79 14.95
C PRO A 70 -13.51 -2.72 13.45
N ILE A 71 -12.72 -3.45 12.66
CA ILE A 71 -13.02 -3.70 11.25
C ILE A 71 -14.14 -4.73 11.17
N ASP A 72 -15.30 -4.32 10.67
CA ASP A 72 -16.42 -5.23 10.39
C ASP A 72 -16.06 -6.16 9.22
N PRO A 73 -16.04 -7.49 9.44
CA PRO A 73 -15.70 -8.46 8.39
C PRO A 73 -16.76 -8.58 7.30
N VAL A 74 -18.04 -8.31 7.60
CA VAL A 74 -19.13 -8.34 6.61
C VAL A 74 -18.99 -7.17 5.66
N LEU A 75 -18.79 -5.95 6.19
CA LEU A 75 -18.57 -4.77 5.37
C LEU A 75 -17.27 -4.89 4.56
N LEU A 76 -16.20 -5.42 5.17
CA LEU A 76 -14.94 -5.67 4.47
C LEU A 76 -15.14 -6.63 3.28
N ASN A 77 -15.91 -7.70 3.47
CA ASN A 77 -16.18 -8.65 2.38
C ASN A 77 -16.99 -8.02 1.24
N GLN A 78 -17.99 -7.20 1.57
CA GLN A 78 -18.77 -6.46 0.58
C GLN A 78 -17.90 -5.52 -0.28
N CYS A 79 -16.80 -5.00 0.26
CA CYS A 79 -15.86 -4.19 -0.53
C CYS A 79 -15.22 -5.00 -1.67
N TYR A 80 -14.90 -6.29 -1.47
CA TYR A 80 -14.27 -7.12 -2.50
C TYR A 80 -15.21 -7.45 -3.67
N ASP A 81 -16.52 -7.38 -3.44
CA ASP A 81 -17.54 -7.69 -4.45
C ASP A 81 -17.82 -6.50 -5.39
N ARG A 82 -17.40 -5.27 -5.03
CA ARG A 82 -17.61 -4.04 -5.81
C ARG A 82 -16.58 -3.87 -6.94
N ARG A 83 -16.51 -4.86 -7.82
CA ARG A 83 -15.57 -4.85 -8.96
C ARG A 83 -16.04 -3.95 -10.11
N ASP A 84 -17.33 -3.66 -10.17
CA ASP A 84 -17.99 -2.83 -11.18
C ASP A 84 -17.82 -1.30 -10.95
N ASP A 85 -17.14 -0.90 -9.88
CA ASP A 85 -16.82 0.52 -9.62
C ASP A 85 -15.93 1.08 -10.75
N PRO A 86 -16.32 2.17 -11.44
CA PRO A 86 -15.50 2.80 -12.49
C PRO A 86 -14.09 3.19 -12.05
N GLU A 87 -13.87 3.46 -10.76
CA GLU A 87 -12.56 3.78 -10.19
C GLU A 87 -11.61 2.57 -10.21
N ASN A 88 -12.11 1.35 -10.41
CA ASN A 88 -11.30 0.16 -10.58
C ASN A 88 -10.66 0.07 -11.98
N LEU A 89 -11.32 0.63 -13.00
CA LEU A 89 -10.96 0.46 -14.42
C LEU A 89 -9.48 0.76 -14.72
N PRO A 90 -8.87 1.83 -14.18
CA PRO A 90 -7.46 2.11 -14.47
C PRO A 90 -6.49 1.05 -13.91
N TYR A 91 -6.92 0.30 -12.88
CA TYR A 91 -6.10 -0.69 -12.18
C TYR A 91 -6.34 -2.13 -12.64
N GLU A 92 -7.43 -2.39 -13.38
CA GLU A 92 -7.79 -3.73 -13.87
C GLU A 92 -6.63 -4.49 -14.54
N PRO A 93 -5.78 -3.88 -15.38
CA PRO A 93 -4.66 -4.59 -16.01
C PRO A 93 -3.65 -5.18 -15.03
N TYR A 94 -3.62 -4.68 -13.79
CA TYR A 94 -2.66 -5.05 -12.74
C TYR A 94 -3.32 -5.81 -11.59
N ASN A 95 -4.65 -5.88 -11.55
CA ASN A 95 -5.40 -6.29 -10.37
C ASN A 95 -5.71 -7.79 -10.33
N GLN A 96 -4.67 -8.59 -10.15
CA GLN A 96 -4.81 -10.04 -9.90
C GLN A 96 -5.06 -10.40 -8.42
N PHE A 97 -5.12 -9.41 -7.53
CA PHE A 97 -5.18 -9.63 -6.08
C PHE A 97 -6.57 -9.35 -5.47
N GLY A 98 -7.56 -9.01 -6.29
CA GLY A 98 -8.92 -8.71 -5.83
C GLY A 98 -9.02 -7.41 -5.05
N TRP A 99 -8.16 -6.43 -5.36
CA TRP A 99 -8.32 -5.07 -4.84
C TRP A 99 -9.57 -4.43 -5.44
N THR A 100 -10.18 -3.51 -4.70
CA THR A 100 -11.24 -2.63 -5.20
C THR A 100 -11.05 -1.25 -4.61
N TYR A 101 -11.50 -0.21 -5.31
CA TYR A 101 -11.49 1.15 -4.78
C TYR A 101 -12.32 1.26 -3.49
N ALA A 102 -13.45 0.54 -3.43
CA ALA A 102 -14.28 0.44 -2.24
C ALA A 102 -13.53 -0.09 -1.00
N LEU A 103 -12.53 -0.97 -1.18
CA LEU A 103 -11.68 -1.44 -0.08
C LEU A 103 -10.82 -0.31 0.49
N ASP A 104 -10.22 0.51 -0.38
CA ASP A 104 -9.42 1.66 0.06
C ASP A 104 -10.31 2.71 0.74
N GLN A 105 -11.50 2.99 0.21
CA GLN A 105 -12.46 3.88 0.85
C GLN A 105 -12.90 3.39 2.23
N TYR A 106 -13.20 2.10 2.36
CA TYR A 106 -13.61 1.52 3.65
C TYR A 106 -12.50 1.59 4.69
N LEU A 107 -11.23 1.43 4.27
CA LEU A 107 -10.08 1.47 5.17
C LEU A 107 -9.50 2.87 5.39
N GLN A 108 -9.99 3.88 4.68
CA GLN A 108 -9.53 5.27 4.76
C GLN A 108 -9.54 5.85 6.19
N PRO A 109 -10.55 5.59 7.06
CA PRO A 109 -10.53 6.11 8.43
C PRO A 109 -9.30 5.64 9.23
N TYR A 110 -8.83 4.41 8.99
CA TYR A 110 -7.64 3.87 9.64
C TYR A 110 -6.36 4.48 9.05
N GLU A 111 -6.33 4.75 7.74
CA GLU A 111 -5.21 5.47 7.11
C GLU A 111 -5.04 6.86 7.72
N GLN A 112 -6.12 7.63 7.82
CA GLN A 112 -6.10 8.99 8.35
C GLN A 112 -5.64 9.04 9.81
N ALA A 113 -6.01 8.04 10.61
CA ALA A 113 -5.65 7.96 12.02
C ALA A 113 -4.28 7.32 12.28
N ALA A 114 -3.71 6.57 11.32
CA ALA A 114 -2.55 5.71 11.53
C ALA A 114 -1.36 6.43 12.17
N LYS A 115 -0.96 7.60 11.64
CA LYS A 115 0.15 8.38 12.18
C LYS A 115 -0.12 8.88 13.59
N GLY A 116 -1.37 9.28 13.88
CA GLY A 116 -1.77 9.76 15.20
C GLY A 116 -1.66 8.70 16.29
N VAL A 117 -1.75 7.42 15.93
CA VAL A 117 -1.55 6.28 16.83
C VAL A 117 -0.16 5.62 16.68
N GLY A 118 0.78 6.28 16.01
CA GLY A 118 2.16 5.82 15.89
C GLY A 118 2.39 4.69 14.88
N ILE A 119 1.47 4.44 13.95
CA ILE A 119 1.56 3.37 12.95
C ILE A 119 1.92 3.92 11.57
N LEU A 120 2.94 3.33 10.94
CA LEU A 120 3.19 3.42 9.50
C LEU A 120 2.39 2.31 8.81
N MET A 121 1.18 2.66 8.36
CA MET A 121 0.21 1.68 7.87
C MET A 121 0.51 1.17 6.46
N THR A 122 0.48 -0.14 6.26
CA THR A 122 0.62 -0.80 4.95
C THR A 122 -0.60 -0.60 4.04
N PRO A 123 -0.42 -0.60 2.70
CA PRO A 123 0.87 -0.69 2.01
C PRO A 123 1.66 0.62 2.14
N VAL A 124 2.99 0.53 2.18
CA VAL A 124 3.89 1.69 2.22
C VAL A 124 4.75 1.69 0.97
N LEU A 125 4.82 2.81 0.26
CA LEU A 125 5.71 3.02 -0.87
C LEU A 125 6.90 3.88 -0.47
N ILE A 126 8.10 3.36 -0.66
CA ILE A 126 9.35 4.07 -0.43
C ILE A 126 10.16 4.05 -1.73
N ILE A 127 10.68 5.20 -2.14
CA ILE A 127 11.54 5.34 -3.32
C ILE A 127 12.82 6.06 -2.91
N ASN A 128 13.97 5.43 -3.13
CA ASN A 128 15.30 5.94 -2.77
C ASN A 128 15.36 6.44 -1.32
N GLY A 129 14.84 5.64 -0.38
CA GLY A 129 14.80 5.97 1.05
C GLY A 129 13.78 7.06 1.44
N GLN A 130 12.96 7.55 0.51
CA GLN A 130 11.93 8.55 0.79
C GLN A 130 10.54 7.91 0.82
N LEU A 131 9.79 8.14 1.91
CA LEU A 131 8.38 7.79 1.99
C LEU A 131 7.58 8.58 0.93
N LYS A 132 6.87 7.88 0.05
CA LYS A 132 6.00 8.49 -0.97
C LYS A 132 4.52 8.37 -0.62
N HIS A 133 4.09 7.19 -0.17
CA HIS A 133 2.68 6.91 0.14
C HIS A 133 2.56 5.86 1.25
N ALA A 134 1.46 5.89 2.01
CA ALA A 134 1.15 4.87 3.01
C ALA A 134 -0.36 4.72 3.20
N GLY A 135 -0.83 3.48 3.37
CA GLY A 135 -2.17 3.16 3.86
C GLY A 135 -3.21 2.75 2.81
N SER A 136 -2.96 3.02 1.54
CA SER A 136 -3.83 2.70 0.40
C SER A 136 -3.02 2.51 -0.88
N VAL A 137 -3.67 2.14 -1.98
CA VAL A 137 -3.02 2.17 -3.30
C VAL A 137 -3.03 3.62 -3.80
N PRO A 138 -1.87 4.25 -4.04
CA PRO A 138 -1.82 5.63 -4.52
C PRO A 138 -2.43 5.77 -5.93
N PRO A 139 -2.94 6.96 -6.30
CA PRO A 139 -3.39 7.25 -7.65
C PRO A 139 -2.32 6.93 -8.71
N LEU A 140 -2.72 6.37 -9.86
CA LEU A 140 -1.79 6.10 -10.97
C LEU A 140 -1.01 7.34 -11.41
N THR A 141 -1.66 8.51 -11.41
CA THR A 141 -1.02 9.78 -11.77
C THR A 141 0.16 10.13 -10.85
N ASP A 142 0.01 9.86 -9.55
CA ASP A 142 1.09 10.06 -8.58
C ASP A 142 2.21 9.03 -8.76
N LEU A 143 1.86 7.77 -8.98
CA LEU A 143 2.84 6.72 -9.26
C LEU A 143 3.65 7.01 -10.52
N THR A 144 3.00 7.32 -11.64
CA THR A 144 3.67 7.69 -12.89
C THR A 144 4.59 8.89 -12.67
N ARG A 145 4.11 9.93 -11.96
CA ARG A 145 4.94 11.11 -11.63
C ARG A 145 6.18 10.74 -10.82
N TRP A 146 6.04 9.91 -9.77
CA TRP A 146 7.17 9.52 -8.93
C TRP A 146 8.15 8.59 -9.67
N LEU A 147 7.65 7.68 -10.49
CA LEU A 147 8.48 6.75 -11.26
C LEU A 147 9.17 7.43 -12.46
N ASN A 148 8.60 8.51 -13.00
CA ASN A 148 9.25 9.35 -14.02
C ASN A 148 10.37 10.25 -13.47
N ALA A 149 10.38 10.47 -12.15
CA ALA A 149 11.44 11.21 -11.47
C ALA A 149 12.60 10.31 -11.00
N LEU A 150 12.61 9.04 -11.40
CA LEU A 150 13.71 8.10 -11.15
C LEU A 150 14.89 8.43 -12.07
#